data_AF-A0A4U3M9Q5-F1
#
_entry.id   AF-A0A4U3M9Q5-F1
#
_cell.length_a   1.000
_cell.length_b   1.000
_cell.length_c   1.000
_cell.angle_alpha   90.00
_cell.angle_beta   90.00
_cell.angle_gamma   90.00
#
_symmetry.space_group_name_H-M   'P 1'
#
loop_
_entity.id
_entity.type
_entity.pdbx_description
1 polymer ?
#
loop_
_entity_poly.entity_id
_entity_poly.type
_entity_poly.pdbx_seq_one_letter_code
_entity_poly.pdbx_strand_id
1 'polypeptide(L)'
;MRRSLLPAAVALVLCAACGTPAADAPPGAVTCESGPRTSLAASGDTEWRHPDRSFYAPGDQDVPNGGSLEHLLVGDNALVVQYSPQLPQPKLDELRDWAAMQTATVAVPGSADPVIRAALASTELTCDGLDTAQLTTLARSRTPGQVTEHGEP
;
A
#
# COMPACT_ATOMS: atom_id res chain seq x y z
N MET A 1 -22.45 39.28 64.22
CA MET A 1 -22.32 37.96 63.56
C MET A 1 -20.89 37.82 63.04
N ARG A 2 -20.23 36.70 63.40
CA ARG A 2 -19.10 35.96 62.77
C ARG A 2 -18.31 36.65 61.64
N ARG A 3 -17.00 36.48 61.44
CA ARG A 3 -15.84 35.85 62.11
C ARG A 3 -14.66 36.20 61.19
N SER A 4 -13.49 36.44 61.77
CA SER A 4 -12.19 36.62 61.11
C SER A 4 -11.75 35.43 60.23
N LEU A 5 -10.77 35.66 59.33
CA LEU A 5 -9.48 34.92 59.16
C LEU A 5 -9.04 34.78 57.68
N LEU A 6 -7.89 35.36 57.33
CA LEU A 6 -6.92 34.82 56.34
C LEU A 6 -6.12 33.71 57.05
N PRO A 7 -5.64 32.58 56.45
CA PRO A 7 -4.55 32.59 55.46
C PRO A 7 -4.38 31.34 54.50
N ALA A 8 -3.41 31.45 53.57
CA ALA A 8 -2.39 30.50 53.04
C ALA A 8 -2.68 29.05 52.52
N ALA A 9 -1.94 28.76 51.42
CA ALA A 9 -1.47 27.46 50.87
C ALA A 9 -2.53 26.53 50.22
N VAL A 10 -2.28 25.83 49.11
CA VAL A 10 -1.32 24.73 48.93
C VAL A 10 -1.13 24.43 47.43
N ALA A 11 0.10 24.12 47.02
CA ALA A 11 0.43 23.56 45.71
C ALA A 11 0.06 22.07 45.64
N LEU A 12 -0.47 21.60 44.50
CA LEU A 12 -0.59 20.19 44.17
C LEU A 12 -0.24 19.98 42.70
N VAL A 13 1.02 19.60 42.48
CA VAL A 13 1.51 18.95 41.26
C VAL A 13 1.19 17.47 41.40
N LEU A 14 0.26 16.97 40.60
CA LEU A 14 0.03 15.54 40.41
C LEU A 14 -0.82 15.34 39.15
N CYS A 15 -0.20 14.76 38.12
CA CYS A 15 -0.78 13.77 37.20
C CYS A 15 0.42 13.19 36.45
N ALA A 16 1.02 12.12 36.97
CA ALA A 16 0.69 10.78 36.49
C ALA A 16 0.78 10.76 34.95
N ALA A 17 1.99 10.51 34.43
CA ALA A 17 2.17 10.09 33.06
C ALA A 17 1.49 8.72 32.92
N CYS A 18 0.19 8.76 32.63
CA CYS A 18 -0.57 7.61 32.20
C CYS A 18 0.10 7.07 30.95
N GLY A 19 0.48 5.79 30.98
CA GLY A 19 0.82 5.06 29.78
C GLY A 19 -0.32 5.25 28.78
N THR A 20 0.01 5.70 27.58
CA THR A 20 -0.89 5.64 26.43
C THR A 20 -1.27 4.18 26.23
N PRO A 21 -2.54 3.78 26.42
CA PRO A 21 -2.96 2.49 25.90
C PRO A 21 -2.75 2.54 24.39
N ALA A 22 -2.14 1.49 23.83
CA ALA A 22 -2.18 1.24 22.41
C ALA A 22 -3.66 1.33 22.01
N ALA A 23 -4.00 2.34 21.21
CA ALA A 23 -5.36 2.51 20.75
C ALA A 23 -5.72 1.25 19.97
N ASP A 24 -6.69 0.49 20.49
CA ASP A 24 -7.34 -0.59 19.76
C ASP A 24 -7.76 -0.01 18.40
N ALA A 25 -7.12 -0.51 17.33
CA ALA A 25 -7.54 -0.17 15.99
C ALA A 25 -9.03 -0.55 15.85
N PRO A 26 -9.88 0.30 15.26
CA PRO A 26 -11.30 0.01 15.16
C PRO A 26 -11.51 -1.34 14.44
N PRO A 27 -12.50 -2.15 14.86
CA PRO A 27 -12.81 -3.41 14.17
C PRO A 27 -13.06 -3.14 12.68
N GLY A 28 -12.25 -3.79 11.83
CA GLY A 28 -12.23 -3.55 10.38
C GLY A 28 -11.10 -2.65 9.88
N ALA A 29 -10.17 -2.22 10.76
CA ALA A 29 -8.92 -1.60 10.32
C ALA A 29 -8.05 -2.62 9.59
N VAL A 30 -7.63 -2.27 8.37
CA VAL A 30 -6.69 -3.03 7.57
C VAL A 30 -5.30 -2.91 8.19
N THR A 31 -4.62 -4.03 8.37
CA THR A 31 -3.21 -4.07 8.79
C THR A 31 -2.34 -4.12 7.56
N CYS A 32 -1.31 -3.26 7.51
CA CYS A 32 -0.30 -3.31 6.46
C CYS A 32 1.11 -3.28 7.03
N GLU A 33 2.01 -4.04 6.41
CA GLU A 33 3.42 -4.09 6.76
C GLU A 33 4.28 -3.71 5.54
N SER A 34 5.29 -2.87 5.74
CA SER A 34 6.24 -2.49 4.70
C SER A 34 7.58 -3.18 4.90
N GLY A 35 8.21 -3.58 3.81
CA GLY A 35 9.51 -4.27 3.84
C GLY A 35 10.29 -4.13 2.53
N PRO A 36 11.48 -4.75 2.46
CA PRO A 36 12.19 -4.89 1.19
C PRO A 36 11.33 -5.70 0.22
N ARG A 37 11.30 -5.30 -1.06
CA ARG A 37 10.56 -6.06 -2.06
C ARG A 37 11.14 -7.45 -2.29
N THR A 38 10.28 -8.37 -2.70
CA THR A 38 10.69 -9.64 -3.31
C THR A 38 10.40 -9.62 -4.82
N SER A 39 11.16 -10.40 -5.60
CA SER A 39 11.01 -10.46 -7.07
C SER A 39 9.61 -10.95 -7.46
N LEU A 40 9.05 -10.38 -8.53
CA LEU A 40 7.82 -10.86 -9.16
C LEU A 40 8.08 -11.88 -10.27
N ALA A 41 9.29 -11.85 -10.85
CA ALA A 41 9.68 -12.76 -11.91
C ALA A 41 9.94 -14.18 -11.39
N ALA A 42 9.44 -15.17 -12.11
CA ALA A 42 9.81 -16.56 -11.96
C ALA A 42 11.02 -16.91 -12.86
N SER A 43 11.71 -18.01 -12.54
CA SER A 43 12.76 -18.53 -13.41
C SER A 43 12.22 -18.85 -14.81
N GLY A 44 12.78 -18.21 -15.83
CA GLY A 44 12.36 -18.36 -17.23
C GLY A 44 11.49 -17.21 -17.75
N ASP A 45 11.14 -16.24 -16.91
CA ASP A 45 10.46 -15.02 -17.33
C ASP A 45 11.46 -14.09 -18.06
N THR A 46 11.67 -14.31 -19.37
CA THR A 46 12.59 -13.52 -20.19
C THR A 46 11.89 -12.53 -21.12
N GLU A 47 10.60 -12.73 -21.37
CA GLU A 47 9.78 -11.86 -22.22
C GLU A 47 9.00 -10.87 -21.35
N TRP A 48 8.91 -9.62 -21.83
CA TRP A 48 8.17 -8.57 -21.15
C TRP A 48 7.30 -7.80 -22.15
N ARG A 49 6.21 -7.21 -21.64
CA ARG A 49 5.39 -6.23 -22.34
C ARG A 49 4.84 -5.20 -21.37
N HIS A 50 4.53 -4.01 -21.87
CA HIS A 50 3.74 -3.05 -21.10
C HIS A 50 2.29 -3.52 -20.99
N PRO A 51 1.63 -3.35 -19.83
CA PRO A 51 0.21 -3.58 -19.70
C PRO A 51 -0.60 -2.56 -20.51
N ASP A 52 -1.66 -3.03 -21.16
CA ASP A 52 -2.60 -2.19 -21.90
C ASP A 52 -3.61 -1.49 -20.98
N ARG A 53 -3.64 -1.88 -19.70
CA ARG A 53 -4.65 -1.48 -18.71
C ARG A 53 -3.99 -1.26 -17.35
N SER A 54 -4.57 -0.37 -16.55
CA SER A 54 -4.17 -0.17 -15.16
C SER A 54 -4.78 -1.20 -14.20
N PHE A 55 -5.78 -1.96 -14.64
CA PHE A 55 -6.44 -3.00 -13.84
C PHE A 55 -6.78 -4.22 -14.70
N TYR A 56 -6.48 -5.40 -14.17
CA TYR A 56 -6.85 -6.69 -14.74
C TYR A 56 -7.78 -7.40 -13.75
N ALA A 57 -8.95 -7.85 -14.19
CA ALA A 57 -9.92 -8.56 -13.37
C ALA A 57 -9.54 -10.06 -13.22
N PRO A 58 -10.07 -10.77 -12.20
CA PRO A 58 -9.89 -12.21 -12.12
C PRO A 58 -10.50 -12.91 -13.35
N GLY A 59 -9.74 -13.77 -14.00
CA GLY A 59 -10.15 -14.52 -15.19
C GLY A 59 -9.80 -13.86 -16.53
N ASP A 60 -9.28 -12.64 -16.52
CA ASP A 60 -8.71 -12.04 -17.72
C ASP A 60 -7.56 -12.91 -18.26
N GLN A 61 -7.54 -13.11 -19.59
CA GLN A 61 -6.62 -14.05 -20.24
C GLN A 61 -5.25 -13.44 -20.55
N ASP A 62 -5.17 -12.11 -20.54
CA ASP A 62 -4.02 -11.31 -20.91
C ASP A 62 -3.41 -10.62 -19.68
N VAL A 63 -3.37 -11.27 -18.51
CA VAL A 63 -2.68 -10.70 -17.34
C VAL A 63 -1.16 -10.68 -17.59
N PRO A 64 -0.44 -9.58 -17.30
CA PRO A 64 1.02 -9.53 -17.41
C PRO A 64 1.68 -10.58 -16.51
N ASN A 65 2.67 -11.29 -17.04
CA ASN A 65 3.45 -12.29 -16.29
C ASN A 65 4.47 -11.63 -15.34
N GLY A 66 5.15 -12.45 -14.52
CA GLY A 66 6.14 -11.97 -13.55
C GLY A 66 7.26 -11.13 -14.17
N GLY A 67 7.80 -11.54 -15.33
CA GLY A 67 8.80 -10.77 -16.08
C GLY A 67 8.34 -9.39 -16.51
N SER A 68 7.11 -9.29 -17.03
CA SER A 68 6.51 -8.00 -17.37
C SER A 68 6.34 -7.12 -16.14
N LEU A 69 5.81 -7.67 -15.05
CA LEU A 69 5.63 -6.91 -13.80
C LEU A 69 6.96 -6.47 -13.18
N GLU A 70 8.00 -7.31 -13.25
CA GLU A 70 9.34 -6.98 -12.77
C GLU A 70 9.98 -5.85 -13.61
N HIS A 71 9.78 -5.87 -14.93
CA HIS A 71 10.19 -4.76 -15.81
C HIS A 71 9.52 -3.45 -15.40
N LEU A 72 8.21 -3.47 -15.12
CA LEU A 72 7.49 -2.27 -14.67
C LEU A 72 8.07 -1.72 -13.36
N LEU A 73 8.41 -2.58 -12.41
CA LEU A 73 8.98 -2.17 -11.13
C LEU A 73 10.35 -1.50 -11.29
N VAL A 74 11.25 -2.10 -12.07
CA VAL A 74 12.66 -1.72 -12.11
C VAL A 74 12.99 -0.77 -13.25
N GLY A 75 12.42 -0.99 -14.45
CA GLY A 75 12.65 -0.18 -15.64
C GLY A 75 11.78 1.07 -15.68
N ASP A 76 10.49 0.93 -15.33
CA ASP A 76 9.51 2.02 -15.50
C ASP A 76 9.18 2.76 -14.20
N ASN A 77 9.73 2.30 -13.08
CA ASN A 77 9.44 2.85 -11.75
C ASN A 77 7.92 2.87 -11.46
N ALA A 78 7.22 1.82 -11.89
CA ALA A 78 5.79 1.66 -11.69
C ALA A 78 5.47 1.12 -10.28
N LEU A 79 4.21 1.28 -9.90
CA LEU A 79 3.61 0.58 -8.78
C LEU A 79 2.83 -0.63 -9.30
N VAL A 80 3.21 -1.82 -8.85
CA VAL A 80 2.46 -3.05 -9.14
C VAL A 80 1.67 -3.44 -7.90
N VAL A 81 0.36 -3.68 -8.03
CA VAL A 81 -0.51 -4.18 -6.97
C VAL A 81 -1.01 -5.57 -7.36
N GLN A 82 -0.50 -6.60 -6.69
CA GLN A 82 -1.09 -7.93 -6.73
C GLN A 82 -2.18 -8.01 -5.66
N TYR A 83 -3.40 -8.37 -6.05
CA TYR A 83 -4.52 -8.48 -5.12
C TYR A 83 -5.09 -9.90 -5.10
N SER A 84 -5.65 -10.30 -3.96
CA SER A 84 -6.30 -11.58 -3.81
C SER A 84 -7.53 -11.66 -4.70
N PRO A 85 -7.67 -12.70 -5.55
CA PRO A 85 -8.87 -12.87 -6.38
C PRO A 85 -10.14 -13.13 -5.56
N GLN A 86 -10.02 -13.31 -4.24
CA GLN A 86 -11.13 -13.47 -3.30
C GLN A 86 -11.60 -12.13 -2.70
N LEU A 87 -10.96 -11.01 -3.05
CA LEU A 87 -11.35 -9.69 -2.57
C LEU A 87 -12.83 -9.41 -2.94
N PRO A 88 -13.66 -8.92 -2.00
CA PRO A 88 -15.07 -8.67 -2.28
C PRO A 88 -15.26 -7.68 -3.45
N GLN A 89 -16.30 -7.89 -4.27
CA GLN A 89 -16.54 -7.08 -5.48
C GLN A 89 -16.51 -5.56 -5.24
N PRO A 90 -17.12 -5.00 -4.17
CA PRO A 90 -17.04 -3.56 -3.91
C PRO A 90 -15.61 -3.05 -3.70
N LYS A 91 -14.73 -3.89 -3.16
CA LYS A 91 -13.31 -3.58 -2.95
C LYS A 91 -12.52 -3.74 -4.25
N LEU A 92 -12.87 -4.68 -5.12
CA LEU A 92 -12.31 -4.75 -6.48
C LEU A 92 -12.68 -3.50 -7.30
N ASP A 93 -13.92 -3.04 -7.19
CA ASP A 93 -14.36 -1.82 -7.86
C ASP A 93 -13.60 -0.59 -7.32
N GLU A 94 -13.43 -0.49 -6.00
CA GLU A 94 -12.61 0.55 -5.36
C GLU A 94 -11.15 0.52 -5.86
N LEU A 95 -10.52 -0.66 -5.94
CA LEU A 95 -9.15 -0.81 -6.43
C LEU A 95 -9.02 -0.45 -7.91
N ARG A 96 -9.99 -0.85 -8.74
CA ARG A 96 -10.03 -0.52 -10.18
C ARG A 96 -10.08 1.00 -10.38
N ASP A 97 -11.00 1.67 -9.69
CA ASP A 97 -11.18 3.11 -9.81
C ASP A 97 -9.95 3.86 -9.30
N TRP A 98 -9.38 3.40 -8.18
CA TRP A 98 -8.13 3.95 -7.65
C TRP A 98 -6.97 3.80 -8.64
N ALA A 99 -6.77 2.61 -9.23
CA ALA A 99 -5.67 2.34 -10.15
C ALA A 99 -5.79 3.17 -11.44
N ALA A 100 -7.00 3.39 -11.95
CA ALA A 100 -7.26 4.27 -13.09
C ALA A 100 -6.88 5.73 -12.86
N MET A 101 -6.83 6.19 -11.60
CA MET A 101 -6.42 7.54 -11.24
C MET A 101 -4.92 7.68 -10.97
N GLN A 102 -4.18 6.57 -10.86
CA GLN A 102 -2.74 6.60 -10.59
C GLN A 102 -1.93 6.65 -11.88
N THR A 103 -0.79 7.35 -11.86
CA THR A 103 0.21 7.29 -12.92
C THR A 103 1.12 6.08 -12.75
N ALA A 104 1.47 5.39 -13.84
CA ALA A 104 2.39 4.24 -13.84
C ALA A 104 2.04 3.23 -12.73
N THR A 105 0.81 2.72 -12.75
CA THR A 105 0.31 1.76 -11.77
C THR A 105 -0.48 0.69 -12.47
N VAL A 106 -0.26 -0.56 -12.09
CA VAL A 106 -1.02 -1.70 -12.57
C VAL A 106 -1.48 -2.55 -11.38
N ALA A 107 -2.76 -2.91 -11.37
CA ALA A 107 -3.34 -3.85 -10.44
C ALA A 107 -3.69 -5.15 -11.16
N VAL A 108 -3.22 -6.28 -10.64
CA VAL A 108 -3.40 -7.61 -11.22
C VAL A 108 -3.82 -8.63 -10.16
N PRO A 109 -4.56 -9.69 -10.54
CA PRO A 109 -4.82 -10.80 -9.63
C PRO A 109 -3.51 -11.49 -9.23
N GLY A 110 -3.35 -11.84 -7.96
CA GLY A 110 -2.20 -12.56 -7.41
C GLY A 110 -2.61 -13.84 -6.66
N SER A 111 -1.81 -14.21 -5.66
CA SER A 111 -2.16 -15.25 -4.68
C SER A 111 -3.30 -14.80 -3.77
N ALA A 112 -3.92 -15.75 -3.06
CA ALA A 112 -4.99 -15.43 -2.11
C ALA A 112 -4.49 -14.69 -0.86
N ASP A 113 -3.23 -14.90 -0.49
CA ASP A 113 -2.54 -14.32 0.67
C ASP A 113 -1.15 -13.80 0.24
N PRO A 114 -0.73 -12.58 0.63
CA PRO A 114 -1.52 -11.56 1.34
C PRO A 114 -2.70 -11.06 0.49
N VAL A 115 -3.67 -10.40 1.12
CA VAL A 115 -4.85 -9.88 0.39
C VAL A 115 -4.45 -8.78 -0.59
N ILE A 116 -3.52 -7.91 -0.20
CA ILE A 116 -2.86 -6.96 -1.08
C ILE A 116 -1.36 -7.12 -0.93
N ARG A 117 -0.65 -7.16 -2.06
CA ARG A 117 0.80 -7.01 -2.16
C ARG A 117 1.11 -5.93 -3.18
N ALA A 118 1.55 -4.78 -2.71
CA ALA A 118 1.91 -3.65 -3.56
C ALA A 118 3.43 -3.45 -3.54
N ALA A 119 4.05 -3.28 -4.70
CA ALA A 119 5.49 -3.19 -4.84
C ALA A 119 5.93 -1.99 -5.68
N LEU A 120 7.05 -1.41 -5.28
CA LEU A 120 7.90 -0.49 -6.03
C LEU A 120 9.28 -1.15 -6.24
N ALA A 121 10.18 -0.46 -6.95
CA ALA A 121 11.54 -0.93 -7.23
C ALA A 121 12.38 -1.40 -6.02
N SER A 122 12.08 -0.93 -4.80
CA SER A 122 12.82 -1.30 -3.59
C SER A 122 11.94 -1.73 -2.42
N THR A 123 10.65 -1.40 -2.45
CA THR A 123 9.77 -1.45 -1.28
C THR A 123 8.52 -2.23 -1.62
N GLU A 124 8.09 -3.07 -0.69
CA GLU A 124 6.84 -3.82 -0.77
C GLU A 124 5.98 -3.50 0.45
N LEU A 125 4.68 -3.42 0.22
CA LEU A 125 3.63 -3.26 1.22
C LEU A 125 2.70 -4.47 1.09
N THR A 126 2.55 -5.23 2.16
CA THR A 126 1.57 -6.31 2.25
C THR A 126 0.45 -5.88 3.19
N CYS A 127 -0.80 -6.18 2.85
CA CYS A 127 -1.96 -5.87 3.70
C CYS A 127 -2.92 -7.06 3.78
N ASP A 128 -3.63 -7.17 4.91
CA ASP A 128 -4.72 -8.13 5.14
C ASP A 128 -6.07 -7.71 4.51
N GLY A 129 -6.09 -6.55 3.83
CA GLY A 129 -7.26 -5.98 3.17
C GLY A 129 -6.87 -4.85 2.22
N LEU A 130 -7.87 -4.28 1.53
CA LEU A 130 -7.66 -3.10 0.67
C LEU A 130 -7.74 -1.81 1.50
N ASP A 131 -6.61 -1.10 1.54
CA ASP A 131 -6.50 0.27 2.03
C ASP A 131 -5.89 1.18 0.94
N THR A 132 -6.74 1.92 0.24
CA THR A 132 -6.33 2.81 -0.85
C THR A 132 -5.53 4.02 -0.36
N ALA A 133 -5.61 4.40 0.91
CA ALA A 133 -4.81 5.48 1.48
C ALA A 133 -3.35 5.04 1.68
N GLN A 134 -3.14 3.81 2.16
CA GLN A 134 -1.82 3.21 2.27
C GLN A 134 -1.19 2.98 0.88
N LEU A 135 -1.97 2.49 -0.09
CA LEU A 135 -1.52 2.37 -1.48
C LEU A 135 -1.14 3.73 -2.08
N THR A 136 -1.91 4.78 -1.79
CA THR A 136 -1.59 6.15 -2.23
C THR A 136 -0.31 6.66 -1.59
N THR A 137 -0.09 6.34 -0.31
CA THR A 137 1.15 6.71 0.40
C THR A 137 2.37 6.05 -0.24
N LEU A 138 2.29 4.75 -0.54
CA LEU A 138 3.34 4.05 -1.28
C LEU A 138 3.51 4.64 -2.69
N ALA A 139 2.42 4.87 -3.43
CA ALA A 139 2.48 5.43 -4.78
C ALA A 139 3.22 6.79 -4.83
N ARG A 140 3.07 7.61 -3.78
CA ARG A 140 3.75 8.91 -3.63
C ARG A 140 5.19 8.80 -3.18
N SER A 141 5.62 7.69 -2.60
CA SER A 141 7.02 7.47 -2.20
C SER A 141 7.93 7.07 -3.35
N ARG A 142 7.39 6.90 -4.57
CA ARG A 142 8.19 6.69 -5.78
C ARG A 142 9.13 7.86 -6.01
N THR A 143 10.41 7.56 -6.22
CA THR A 143 11.40 8.56 -6.61
C THR A 143 11.12 9.02 -8.04
N PRO A 144 10.75 10.28 -8.29
CA PRO A 144 10.56 10.76 -9.65
C PRO A 144 11.90 10.79 -10.40
N GLY A 145 11.93 10.34 -11.66
CA GLY A 145 13.10 10.53 -12.54
C GLY A 145 14.12 9.39 -12.60
N GLN A 146 13.81 8.19 -12.10
CA GLN A 146 14.62 6.97 -12.34
C GLN A 146 14.05 6.09 -13.46
N VAL A 147 13.44 6.69 -14.49
CA VAL A 147 13.17 5.99 -15.74
C VAL A 147 14.43 6.13 -16.57
N THR A 148 15.16 5.03 -16.79
CA THR A 148 16.14 5.01 -17.89
C THR A 148 15.36 5.25 -19.17
N GLU A 149 15.71 6.31 -19.91
CA GLU A 149 15.16 6.54 -21.25
C GLU A 149 15.31 5.24 -22.05
N HIS A 150 14.18 4.66 -22.44
CA HIS A 150 14.17 3.47 -23.27
C HIS A 150 14.75 3.84 -24.63
N GLY A 151 15.87 3.21 -24.99
CA GLY A 151 16.39 3.27 -26.35
C GLY A 151 15.30 2.83 -27.32
N GLU A 152 15.09 3.61 -28.37
CA GLU A 152 14.17 3.29 -29.46
C GLU A 152 14.55 1.94 -30.13
N PRO A 153 13.58 1.20 -30.68
CA PRO A 153 13.79 -0.11 -31.30
C PRO A 153 14.77 -0.12 -32.48
#